data_AF-A0A562KCU0-F1
#
_entry.id   AF-A0A562KCU0-F1
#
_cell.length_a   1.000
_cell.length_b   1.000
_cell.length_c   1.000
_cell.angle_alpha   90.00
_cell.angle_beta   90.00
_cell.angle_gamma   90.00
#
_symmetry.space_group_name_H-M   'P 1'
#
loop_
_entity.id
_entity.type
_entity.pdbx_description
1 polymer ?
#
loop_
_entity_poly.entity_id
_entity_poly.type
_entity_poly.pdbx_seq_one_letter_code
_entity_poly.pdbx_strand_id
1 'polypeptide(L)'
;MVAARKPAQRTCDAPGCTVPVRRGILMCRPHWFQLPQPLRQAISQTWRAGQVRAWSANCLEARRFLAENTPSAVADRITGDRS
;
A
#
# COMPACT_ATOMS: atom_id res chain seq x y z
N MET A 1 18.57 12.87 -30.23
CA MET A 1 18.66 12.14 -28.95
C MET A 1 17.37 12.40 -28.17
N VAL A 2 16.49 11.39 -28.01
CA VAL A 2 15.27 11.56 -27.21
C VAL A 2 15.64 11.35 -25.75
N ALA A 3 15.59 12.41 -24.94
CA ALA A 3 15.77 12.29 -23.50
C ALA A 3 14.68 11.36 -22.94
N ALA A 4 15.09 10.26 -22.29
CA ALA A 4 14.17 9.35 -21.65
C ALA A 4 13.36 10.11 -20.59
N ARG A 5 12.04 10.20 -20.76
CA ARG A 5 11.14 10.80 -19.77
C ARG A 5 11.31 10.04 -18.45
N LYS A 6 11.71 10.72 -17.39
CA LYS A 6 11.73 10.15 -16.04
C LYS A 6 10.32 9.62 -15.74
N PRO A 7 10.16 8.35 -15.34
CA PRO A 7 8.83 7.81 -15.07
C PRO A 7 8.17 8.64 -13.96
N ALA A 8 6.91 9.02 -14.18
CA ALA A 8 6.14 9.74 -13.17
C ALA A 8 6.18 8.95 -11.85
N GLN A 9 6.52 9.65 -10.77
CA GLN A 9 6.52 9.07 -9.42
C GLN A 9 5.17 9.40 -8.77
N ARG A 10 4.67 8.48 -7.96
CA ARG A 10 3.52 8.68 -7.07
C ARG A 10 3.96 8.45 -5.64
N THR A 11 3.21 8.95 -4.67
CA THR A 11 3.45 8.61 -3.26
C THR A 11 2.96 7.19 -2.98
N CYS A 12 3.63 6.49 -2.06
CA CYS A 12 3.16 5.22 -1.50
C CYS A 12 1.71 5.35 -1.01
N ASP A 13 0.87 4.33 -1.28
CA ASP A 13 -0.54 4.36 -0.88
C ASP A 13 -0.76 4.05 0.61
N ALA A 14 0.29 3.69 1.35
CA ALA A 14 0.22 3.45 2.78
C ALA A 14 -0.09 4.75 3.54
N PRO A 15 -1.06 4.77 4.47
CA PRO A 15 -1.41 5.94 5.26
C PRO A 15 -0.18 6.55 5.96
N GLY A 16 0.02 7.87 5.79
CA GLY A 16 1.14 8.60 6.41
C GLY A 16 2.52 8.35 5.76
N CYS A 17 2.63 7.47 4.77
CA CYS A 17 3.90 7.24 4.08
C CYS A 17 4.12 8.26 2.96
N THR A 18 5.27 8.94 2.98
CA THR A 18 5.65 9.96 1.97
C THR A 18 6.66 9.44 0.94
N VAL A 19 7.02 8.15 0.99
CA VAL A 19 8.04 7.56 0.12
C VAL A 19 7.57 7.58 -1.34
N PRO A 20 8.36 8.11 -2.28
CA PRO A 20 8.03 8.07 -3.70
C PRO A 20 8.18 6.65 -4.24
N VAL A 21 7.19 6.22 -5.03
CA VAL A 21 7.16 4.96 -5.75
C VAL A 21 6.93 5.21 -7.24
N ARG A 22 7.40 4.30 -8.10
CA ARG A 22 7.23 4.41 -9.55
C ARG A 22 5.76 4.25 -9.93
N ARG A 23 5.33 4.87 -11.03
CA ARG A 23 3.99 4.61 -11.61
C ARG A 23 3.80 3.11 -11.86
N GLY A 24 2.64 2.57 -11.47
CA GLY A 24 2.33 1.14 -11.51
C GLY A 24 2.76 0.35 -10.27
N ILE A 25 3.52 0.96 -9.35
CA ILE A 25 3.79 0.39 -8.03
C ILE A 25 2.77 0.95 -7.04
N LEU A 26 2.09 0.07 -6.31
CA LEU A 26 1.07 0.44 -5.33
C LEU A 26 1.69 1.04 -4.06
N MET A 27 2.67 0.35 -3.48
CA MET A 27 3.28 0.71 -2.20
C MET A 27 4.80 0.54 -2.23
N CYS A 28 5.51 1.20 -1.31
CA CYS A 28 6.93 0.97 -1.13
C CYS A 28 7.17 -0.47 -0.62
N ARG A 29 8.39 -0.96 -0.79
CA ARG A 29 8.75 -2.34 -0.45
C ARG A 29 8.39 -2.73 1.00
N PRO A 30 8.71 -1.91 2.03
CA PRO A 30 8.35 -2.23 3.41
C PRO A 30 6.83 -2.42 3.62
N HIS A 31 6.02 -1.45 3.20
CA HIS A 31 4.56 -1.52 3.36
C HIS A 31 3.93 -2.63 2.55
N TRP A 32 4.46 -2.92 1.36
CA TRP A 32 4.00 -4.07 0.59
C TRP A 32 4.19 -5.37 1.36
N PHE A 33 5.37 -5.61 1.95
CA PHE A 33 5.66 -6.84 2.69
C PHE A 33 5.04 -6.91 4.09
N GLN A 34 4.59 -5.77 4.64
CA GLN A 34 3.79 -5.74 5.86
C GLN A 34 2.37 -6.29 5.64
N LEU A 35 1.85 -6.25 4.40
CA LEU A 35 0.54 -6.82 4.10
C LEU A 35 0.54 -8.36 4.21
N PRO A 36 -0.55 -8.95 4.73
CA PRO A 36 -0.75 -10.39 4.74
C PRO A 36 -0.57 -11.00 3.34
N GLN A 37 0.06 -12.17 3.28
CA GLN A 37 0.30 -12.87 2.01
C GLN A 37 -0.98 -13.08 1.17
N PRO A 38 -2.13 -13.50 1.75
CA PRO A 38 -3.36 -13.66 0.96
C PRO A 38 -3.81 -12.36 0.30
N LEU A 39 -3.68 -11.23 1.00
CA LEU A 39 -4.07 -9.92 0.50
C LEU A 39 -3.15 -9.45 -0.62
N ARG A 40 -1.84 -9.64 -0.49
CA ARG A 40 -0.87 -9.37 -1.58
C ARG A 40 -1.19 -10.17 -2.83
N GLN A 41 -1.56 -11.44 -2.66
CA GLN A 41 -1.92 -12.33 -3.77
C GLN A 41 -3.22 -11.86 -4.43
N ALA A 42 -4.26 -11.52 -3.66
CA ALA A 42 -5.52 -11.01 -4.18
C ALA A 42 -5.34 -9.73 -5.00
N ILE A 43 -4.55 -8.76 -4.50
CA ILE A 43 -4.20 -7.54 -5.25
C ILE A 43 -3.49 -7.90 -6.57
N SER A 44 -2.50 -8.78 -6.50
CA SER A 44 -1.70 -9.15 -7.68
C SER A 44 -2.52 -9.88 -8.74
N GLN A 45 -3.41 -10.78 -8.32
CA GLN A 45 -4.30 -11.54 -9.21
C GLN A 45 -5.32 -10.62 -9.88
N THR A 46 -6.02 -9.79 -9.09
CA THR A 46 -7.05 -8.88 -9.61
C THR A 46 -6.47 -7.79 -10.52
N TRP A 47 -5.26 -7.32 -10.25
CA TRP A 47 -4.52 -6.43 -11.15
C TRP A 47 -4.20 -7.12 -12.49
N ARG A 48 -3.62 -8.33 -12.46
CA ARG A 48 -3.27 -9.08 -13.68
C ARG A 48 -4.49 -9.44 -14.51
N ALA A 49 -5.63 -9.70 -13.86
CA ALA A 49 -6.90 -10.02 -14.51
C ALA A 49 -7.65 -8.78 -15.02
N GLY A 50 -7.16 -7.56 -14.78
CA GLY A 50 -7.86 -6.33 -15.18
C GLY A 50 -9.17 -6.07 -14.43
N GLN A 51 -9.40 -6.73 -13.30
CA GLN A 51 -10.63 -6.63 -12.51
C GLN A 51 -10.60 -5.38 -11.61
N VAL A 52 -10.79 -4.21 -12.22
CA VAL A 52 -10.59 -2.90 -11.57
C VAL A 52 -11.37 -2.73 -10.26
N ARG A 53 -12.62 -3.20 -10.19
CA ARG A 53 -13.44 -3.11 -8.97
C ARG A 53 -12.87 -3.95 -7.82
N ALA A 54 -12.56 -5.22 -8.09
CA ALA A 54 -11.98 -6.12 -7.09
C ALA A 54 -10.58 -5.66 -6.66
N TRP A 55 -9.77 -5.20 -7.62
CA TRP A 55 -8.45 -4.62 -7.34
C TRP A 55 -8.55 -3.39 -6.42
N SER A 56 -9.47 -2.46 -6.72
CA SER A 56 -9.70 -1.27 -5.91
C SER A 56 -10.13 -1.63 -4.48
N ALA A 57 -11.04 -2.60 -4.32
CA ALA A 57 -11.46 -3.10 -3.01
C ALA A 57 -10.29 -3.69 -2.22
N ASN A 58 -9.45 -4.52 -2.84
CA ASN A 58 -8.27 -5.09 -2.20
C ASN A 58 -7.24 -4.00 -1.81
N CYS A 59 -7.09 -2.95 -2.62
CA CYS A 59 -6.23 -1.81 -2.29
C CYS A 59 -6.75 -0.99 -1.11
N LEU A 60 -8.08 -0.82 -0.98
CA LEU A 60 -8.69 -0.18 0.19
C LEU A 60 -8.49 -1.01 1.45
N GLU A 61 -8.64 -2.33 1.35
CA GLU A 61 -8.41 -3.24 2.46
C GLU A 61 -6.96 -3.21 2.93
N ALA A 62 -6.00 -3.19 1.99
CA ALA A 62 -4.59 -3.01 2.32
C ALA A 62 -4.31 -1.70 3.06
N ARG A 63 -4.97 -0.61 2.68
CA ARG A 63 -4.84 0.67 3.38
C ARG A 63 -5.39 0.63 4.79
N ARG A 64 -6.55 -0.01 5.00
CA ARG A 64 -7.14 -0.21 6.34
C ARG A 64 -6.20 -1.02 7.22
N PHE A 65 -5.73 -2.16 6.72
CA PHE A 65 -4.78 -3.01 7.43
C PHE A 65 -3.54 -2.23 7.87
N LEU A 66 -2.95 -1.42 6.98
CA LEU A 66 -1.77 -0.64 7.31
C LEU A 66 -2.07 0.48 8.31
N ALA A 67 -3.21 1.16 8.22
CA ALA A 67 -3.62 2.16 9.22
C ALA A 67 -3.70 1.53 10.62
N GLU A 68 -4.36 0.37 10.71
CA GLU A 68 -4.57 -0.37 11.96
C GLU A 68 -3.29 -1.01 12.52
N ASN A 69 -2.27 -1.22 11.69
CA ASN A 69 -1.02 -1.90 12.07
C ASN A 69 0.21 -1.00 11.92
N THR A 70 0.01 0.32 11.94
CA THR A 70 1.13 1.26 12.08
C THR A 70 1.83 1.05 13.44
N PRO A 71 3.16 1.26 13.53
CA PRO A 71 3.87 1.15 14.81
C PRO A 71 3.25 2.01 15.93
N SER A 72 2.74 3.20 15.58
CA SER A 72 1.98 4.05 16.50
C SER A 72 0.65 3.41 16.91
N ALA A 73 -0.17 2.92 15.97
CA ALA A 73 -1.44 2.27 16.31
C ALA A 73 -1.27 0.98 17.13
N VAL A 74 -0.16 0.25 16.92
CA VAL A 74 0.20 -0.91 17.75
C VAL A 74 0.66 -0.47 19.14
N ALA A 75 1.47 0.59 19.23
CA ALA A 75 1.88 1.16 20.50
C ALA A 75 0.67 1.65 21.31
N ASP A 76 -0.25 2.40 20.71
CA ASP A 76 -1.46 2.91 21.37
C ASP A 76 -2.29 1.78 22.02
N ARG A 77 -2.40 0.61 21.36
CA ARG A 77 -3.09 -0.56 21.90
C ARG A 77 -2.36 -1.20 23.09
N ILE A 78 -1.03 -1.18 23.09
CA ILE A 78 -0.21 -1.76 24.17
C ILE A 78 -0.21 -0.83 25.38
N THR A 79 -0.07 0.48 25.16
CA THR A 79 -0.02 1.48 26.25
C THR A 79 -1.39 1.81 26.83
N GLY A 80 -2.49 1.43 26.16
CA GLY A 80 -3.86 1.57 26.68
C GLY A 80 -4.36 3.02 26.75
N ASP A 81 -3.61 3.97 26.19
CA ASP A 81 -3.93 5.39 26.25
C ASP A 81 -4.86 5.74 25.08
N ARG A 82 -6.15 5.91 25.37
CA ARG A 82 -7.14 6.37 24.39
C ARG A 82 -7.08 7.89 24.35
N SER A 83 -6.37 8.46 23.36
CA SER A 83 -6.56 9.88 22.98
C SER A 83 -7.88 10.09 22.25
#